data_AF-A0A950VT04-F1
#
_entry.id   AF-A0A950VT04-F1
#
_cell.length_a   1.000
_cell.length_b   1.000
_cell.length_c   1.000
_cell.angle_alpha   90.00
_cell.angle_beta   90.00
_cell.angle_gamma   90.00
#
_symmetry.space_group_name_H-M   'P 1'
#
loop_
_entity.id
_entity.type
_entity.pdbx_description
1 polymer ?
#
loop_
_entity_poly.entity_id
_entity_poly.type
_entity_poly.pdbx_seq_one_letter_code
_entity_poly.pdbx_strand_id
1 'polypeptide(L)'
;MSWDPRALIESKPESRRFAILLGVVFVVLVHFVAAHHEPWRDEADPWLYVRDAGLATILMRTRYAGLPALWFLCLAPLAKLGLPYFTQKILHLGIAAASVALMAWRAPFSRLTKVLIAFSYFFAYEYSVIVRSYAITALLTFAAAALYPRSRERPMAFALVLLLLFNCNAQGFFIAGTFTALFVLERRFERRRIAAMAIMFAAALLAYLQVRTPPDPARQAVMRVFNRDAFAWCVSNAFLPTLPTAIGFVFGMALLLVVTLALRRSREALLFLWMPLAALSIIYSYVWLGGLRHAGFFLLLTLVAIWIGASNVDYRWAMPAALMLNLALLVSAVVGVRYAMLDIEHPFSGAADMASFIQSQSLEAVPIAAHNLTQAEAVLPWLPSTKFWYAGLGEYGTYMKWDT
;
A
#
# COMPACT_ATOMS: atom_id res chain seq x y z
N MET A 1 -0.39 -34.42 0.72
CA MET A 1 -0.83 -33.06 1.11
C MET A 1 -2.25 -32.87 0.58
N SER A 2 -3.27 -32.78 1.42
CA SER A 2 -4.64 -32.48 0.95
C SER A 2 -4.86 -30.97 1.04
N TRP A 3 -4.64 -30.24 -0.06
CA TRP A 3 -5.07 -28.84 -0.18
C TRP A 3 -6.53 -28.84 -0.64
N ASP A 4 -7.42 -28.10 0.04
CA ASP A 4 -8.81 -27.95 -0.41
C ASP A 4 -9.04 -26.52 -0.93
N PRO A 5 -9.16 -26.32 -2.26
CA PRO A 5 -9.43 -25.02 -2.85
C PRO A 5 -10.79 -24.44 -2.46
N ARG A 6 -11.68 -25.26 -1.87
CA ARG A 6 -13.00 -24.87 -1.37
C ARG A 6 -12.97 -24.33 0.06
N ALA A 7 -11.83 -24.45 0.76
CA ALA A 7 -11.69 -23.96 2.13
C ALA A 7 -11.34 -22.46 2.14
N LEU A 8 -12.30 -21.63 2.57
CA LEU A 8 -12.06 -20.19 2.80
C LEU A 8 -11.08 -19.97 3.96
N ILE A 9 -11.24 -20.79 4.99
CA ILE A 9 -10.49 -20.76 6.24
C ILE A 9 -9.95 -22.16 6.53
N GLU A 10 -8.73 -22.23 7.04
CA GLU A 10 -8.08 -23.47 7.45
C GLU A 10 -8.31 -23.75 8.94
N SER A 11 -8.57 -25.02 9.27
CA SER A 11 -8.91 -25.46 10.63
C SER A 11 -7.70 -25.67 11.54
N LYS A 12 -6.48 -25.77 10.98
CA LYS A 12 -5.24 -26.02 11.72
C LYS A 12 -4.18 -24.97 11.41
N PRO A 13 -3.44 -24.49 12.42
CA PRO A 13 -2.32 -23.59 12.19
C PRO A 13 -1.24 -24.28 11.34
N GLU A 14 -0.67 -23.50 10.43
CA GLU A 14 0.22 -24.03 9.42
C GLU A 14 1.60 -24.40 9.93
N SER A 15 2.26 -25.33 9.21
CA SER A 15 3.63 -25.70 9.54
C SER A 15 4.57 -24.50 9.33
N ARG A 16 5.47 -24.24 10.29
CA ARG A 16 6.48 -23.17 10.15
C ARG A 16 7.29 -23.31 8.86
N ARG A 17 7.51 -24.55 8.40
CA ARG A 17 8.20 -24.88 7.15
C ARG A 17 7.50 -24.29 5.92
N PHE A 18 6.17 -24.39 5.84
CA PHE A 18 5.41 -23.82 4.72
C PHE A 18 5.61 -22.30 4.61
N ALA A 19 5.45 -21.58 5.72
CA ALA A 19 5.58 -20.14 5.71
C ALA A 19 7.02 -19.65 5.43
N ILE A 20 8.03 -20.37 5.91
CA ILE A 20 9.44 -20.10 5.57
C ILE A 20 9.67 -20.32 4.07
N LEU A 21 9.22 -21.46 3.52
CA LEU A 21 9.39 -21.76 2.10
C LEU A 21 8.68 -20.72 1.23
N LEU A 22 7.43 -20.37 1.55
CA LEU A 22 6.68 -19.34 0.83
C LEU A 22 7.41 -17.99 0.88
N GLY A 23 7.91 -17.59 2.05
CA GLY A 23 8.67 -16.35 2.22
C GLY A 23 9.97 -16.35 1.41
N VAL A 24 10.74 -17.44 1.42
CA VAL A 24 11.99 -17.56 0.64
C VAL A 24 11.71 -17.47 -0.85
N VAL A 25 10.73 -18.23 -1.37
CA VAL A 25 10.37 -18.19 -2.79
C VAL A 25 9.87 -16.79 -3.18
N PHE A 26 9.05 -16.16 -2.34
CA PHE A 26 8.58 -14.79 -2.56
C PHE A 26 9.75 -13.81 -2.67
N VAL A 27 10.68 -13.83 -1.70
CA VAL A 27 11.83 -12.92 -1.69
C VAL A 27 12.70 -13.13 -2.93
N VAL A 28 12.99 -14.38 -3.32
CA VAL A 28 13.81 -14.67 -4.50
C VAL A 28 13.17 -14.13 -5.78
N LEU A 29 11.89 -14.43 -6.00
CA LEU A 29 11.19 -14.02 -7.22
C LEU A 29 10.99 -12.50 -7.30
N VAL A 30 10.54 -11.88 -6.21
CA VAL A 30 10.31 -10.43 -6.19
C VAL A 30 11.62 -9.65 -6.24
N HIS A 31 12.68 -10.15 -5.60
CA HIS A 31 14.01 -9.55 -5.72
C HIS A 31 14.49 -9.55 -7.17
N PHE A 32 14.32 -10.65 -7.88
CA PHE A 32 14.69 -10.75 -9.29
C PHE A 32 13.99 -9.67 -10.13
N VAL A 33 12.67 -9.49 -9.95
CA VAL A 33 11.93 -8.44 -10.66
C VAL A 33 12.38 -7.04 -10.22
N ALA A 34 12.46 -6.77 -8.91
CA ALA A 34 12.86 -5.48 -8.37
C ALA A 34 14.30 -5.05 -8.74
N ALA A 35 15.18 -6.02 -9.01
CA ALA A 35 16.53 -5.75 -9.50
C ALA A 35 16.53 -5.20 -10.93
N HIS A 36 15.57 -5.62 -11.78
CA HIS A 36 15.39 -5.11 -13.14
C HIS A 36 14.52 -3.86 -13.19
N HIS A 37 13.58 -3.72 -12.26
CA HIS A 37 12.67 -2.58 -12.19
C HIS A 37 13.40 -1.23 -12.20
N GLU A 38 12.98 -0.31 -13.04
CA GLU A 38 13.54 1.04 -13.09
C GLU A 38 12.65 2.02 -12.31
N PRO A 39 13.14 2.62 -11.21
CA PRO A 39 12.31 3.52 -10.41
C PRO A 39 11.83 4.74 -11.19
N TRP A 40 10.52 4.98 -11.19
CA TRP A 40 9.93 6.19 -11.78
C TRP A 40 9.80 7.34 -10.77
N ARG A 41 9.26 8.48 -11.22
CA ARG A 41 9.17 9.74 -10.46
C ARG A 41 8.66 9.59 -9.02
N ASP A 42 7.62 8.80 -8.80
CA ASP A 42 6.97 8.65 -7.50
C ASP A 42 7.85 7.87 -6.50
N GLU A 43 8.90 7.18 -6.98
CA GLU A 43 9.91 6.52 -6.16
C GLU A 43 11.15 7.40 -5.95
N ALA A 44 11.51 8.19 -6.98
CA ALA A 44 12.64 9.10 -6.95
C ALA A 44 12.40 10.31 -6.04
N ASP A 45 11.24 10.93 -6.16
CA ASP A 45 10.89 12.18 -5.47
C ASP A 45 10.99 12.06 -3.94
N PRO A 46 10.39 11.05 -3.27
CA PRO A 46 10.56 10.87 -1.82
C PRO A 46 12.01 10.67 -1.39
N TRP A 47 12.81 9.97 -2.20
CA TRP A 47 14.22 9.73 -1.90
C TRP A 47 15.05 11.01 -1.99
N LEU A 48 14.96 11.72 -3.13
CA LEU A 48 15.66 12.98 -3.37
C LEU A 48 15.27 14.02 -2.33
N TYR A 49 13.98 14.06 -1.99
CA TYR A 49 13.46 14.96 -0.97
C TYR A 49 14.11 14.73 0.39
N VAL A 50 14.14 13.49 0.90
CA VAL A 50 14.71 13.23 2.23
C VAL A 50 16.23 13.29 2.26
N ARG A 51 16.89 13.05 1.11
CA ARG A 51 18.33 13.27 0.93
C ARG A 51 18.68 14.74 1.19
N ASP A 52 17.98 15.64 0.51
CA ASP A 52 18.39 17.05 0.38
C ASP A 52 17.70 17.99 1.38
N ALA A 53 16.48 17.67 1.84
CA ALA A 53 15.74 18.51 2.78
C ALA A 53 16.11 18.24 4.24
N GLY A 54 16.13 19.29 5.09
CA GLY A 54 16.27 19.14 6.54
C GLY A 54 15.08 18.42 7.19
N LEU A 55 15.27 17.79 8.35
CA LEU A 55 14.21 17.02 9.04
C LEU A 55 12.97 17.86 9.36
N ALA A 56 13.15 19.11 9.79
CA ALA A 56 12.05 20.03 10.02
C ALA A 56 11.25 20.30 8.74
N THR A 57 11.94 20.50 7.60
CA THR A 57 11.30 20.68 6.29
C THR A 57 10.51 19.44 5.89
N ILE A 58 11.08 18.24 6.07
CA ILE A 58 10.40 16.95 5.82
C ILE A 58 9.04 16.93 6.50
N LEU A 59 8.99 17.22 7.81
CA LEU A 59 7.77 17.21 8.61
C LEU A 59 6.80 18.36 8.26
N MET A 60 7.32 19.53 7.86
CA MET A 60 6.48 20.69 7.56
C MET A 60 5.78 20.61 6.20
N ARG A 61 6.35 19.89 5.23
CA ARG A 61 5.82 19.82 3.86
C ARG A 61 5.10 18.51 3.50
N THR A 62 4.90 17.59 4.45
CA THR A 62 4.01 16.42 4.26
C THR A 62 2.61 16.81 3.74
N ARG A 63 2.13 17.99 4.11
CA ARG A 63 0.86 18.57 3.63
C ARG A 63 0.82 18.84 2.13
N TYR A 64 1.96 19.12 1.52
CA TYR A 64 2.05 19.36 0.09
C TYR A 64 2.22 18.04 -0.68
N ALA A 65 2.95 17.08 -0.12
CA ALA A 65 3.06 15.73 -0.65
C ALA A 65 1.75 14.92 -0.52
N GLY A 66 0.83 15.34 0.36
CA GLY A 66 -0.42 14.62 0.63
C GLY A 66 -0.22 13.26 1.32
N LEU A 67 0.94 13.08 1.98
CA LEU A 67 1.37 11.83 2.61
C LEU A 67 1.94 12.15 4.00
N PRO A 68 1.53 11.47 5.08
CA PRO A 68 2.14 11.70 6.39
C PRO A 68 3.61 11.22 6.43
N ALA A 69 4.34 11.60 7.48
CA ALA A 69 5.79 11.55 7.51
C ALA A 69 6.40 10.14 7.53
N LEU A 70 5.64 9.08 7.87
CA LEU A 70 6.22 7.77 8.19
C LEU A 70 7.10 7.22 7.05
N TRP A 71 6.63 7.29 5.80
CA TRP A 71 7.40 6.81 4.66
C TRP A 71 8.72 7.58 4.48
N PHE A 72 8.67 8.91 4.57
CA PHE A 72 9.85 9.76 4.49
C PHE A 72 10.83 9.47 5.63
N LEU A 73 10.33 9.23 6.85
CA LEU A 73 11.15 8.90 8.01
C LEU A 73 11.81 7.51 7.89
N CYS A 74 11.21 6.58 7.15
CA CYS A 74 11.85 5.30 6.84
C CYS A 74 13.01 5.47 5.83
N LEU A 75 12.87 6.37 4.85
CA LEU A 75 13.89 6.63 3.83
C LEU A 75 15.03 7.53 4.33
N ALA A 76 14.73 8.49 5.20
CA ALA A 76 15.66 9.55 5.60
C ALA A 76 17.00 9.04 6.15
N PRO A 77 17.07 8.02 7.03
CA PRO A 77 18.35 7.49 7.51
C PRO A 77 19.23 6.97 6.36
N LEU A 78 18.64 6.28 5.38
CA LEU A 78 19.39 5.70 4.26
C LEU A 78 19.95 6.80 3.35
N ALA A 79 19.09 7.74 2.94
CA ALA A 79 19.48 8.81 2.03
C ALA A 79 20.45 9.80 2.68
N LYS A 80 20.26 10.15 3.96
CA LYS A 80 21.13 11.09 4.68
C LYS A 80 22.50 10.52 5.03
N LEU A 81 22.61 9.19 5.15
CA LEU A 81 23.90 8.51 5.27
C LEU A 81 24.64 8.40 3.93
N GLY A 82 24.07 8.91 2.83
CA GLY A 82 24.67 8.85 1.50
C GLY A 82 24.66 7.43 0.91
N LEU A 83 23.78 6.55 1.38
CA LEU A 83 23.67 5.21 0.81
C LEU A 83 23.18 5.29 -0.65
N PRO A 84 23.54 4.31 -1.50
CA PRO A 84 23.10 4.30 -2.88
C PRO A 84 21.57 4.26 -3.02
N TYR A 85 21.05 4.85 -4.10
CA TYR A 85 19.61 4.94 -4.39
C TYR A 85 18.90 3.58 -4.35
N PHE A 86 19.54 2.50 -4.80
CA PHE A 86 18.92 1.15 -4.79
C PHE A 86 18.56 0.64 -3.37
N THR A 87 19.12 1.22 -2.31
CA THR A 87 18.85 0.77 -0.93
C THR A 87 17.39 0.95 -0.51
N GLN A 88 16.64 1.89 -1.11
CA GLN A 88 15.20 1.98 -0.87
C GLN A 88 14.44 0.73 -1.32
N LYS A 89 14.90 0.07 -2.40
CA LYS A 89 14.30 -1.19 -2.89
C LYS A 89 14.51 -2.31 -1.89
N ILE A 90 15.69 -2.36 -1.25
CA ILE A 90 16.00 -3.36 -0.21
C ILE A 90 15.10 -3.16 1.00
N LEU A 91 14.96 -1.91 1.47
CA LEU A 91 14.06 -1.57 2.56
C LEU A 91 12.60 -1.97 2.22
N HIS A 92 12.14 -1.61 1.03
CA HIS A 92 10.79 -1.91 0.57
C HIS A 92 10.52 -3.42 0.46
N LEU A 93 11.46 -4.18 -0.13
CA LEU A 93 11.40 -5.63 -0.21
C LEU A 93 11.35 -6.28 1.17
N GLY A 94 12.12 -5.77 2.15
CA GLY A 94 12.07 -6.23 3.53
C GLY A 94 10.68 -6.06 4.16
N ILE A 95 10.02 -4.92 3.92
CA ILE A 95 8.66 -4.64 4.40
C ILE A 95 7.63 -5.56 3.72
N ALA A 96 7.74 -5.75 2.40
CA ALA A 96 6.88 -6.66 1.65
C ALA A 96 7.05 -8.13 2.11
N ALA A 97 8.29 -8.57 2.30
CA ALA A 97 8.60 -9.91 2.79
C ALA A 97 8.05 -10.12 4.21
N ALA A 98 8.16 -9.12 5.09
CA ALA A 98 7.55 -9.18 6.42
C ALA A 98 6.02 -9.30 6.36
N SER A 99 5.38 -8.63 5.38
CA SER A 99 3.93 -8.71 5.16
C SER A 99 3.50 -10.13 4.77
N VAL A 100 4.20 -10.73 3.80
CA VAL A 100 3.93 -12.09 3.32
C VAL A 100 4.24 -13.12 4.41
N ALA A 101 5.35 -12.98 5.14
CA ALA A 101 5.69 -13.87 6.23
C ALA A 101 4.64 -13.83 7.36
N LEU A 102 4.19 -12.63 7.74
CA LEU A 102 3.14 -12.46 8.73
C LEU A 102 1.81 -13.07 8.26
N MET A 103 1.41 -12.83 7.02
CA MET A 103 0.21 -13.42 6.42
C MET A 103 0.32 -14.94 6.36
N ALA A 104 1.45 -15.50 5.94
CA ALA A 104 1.68 -16.93 5.88
C ALA A 104 1.60 -17.60 7.26
N TRP A 105 2.13 -16.95 8.31
CA TRP A 105 2.14 -17.48 9.67
C TRP A 105 0.83 -17.32 10.44
N ARG A 106 0.12 -16.21 10.25
CA ARG A 106 -0.99 -15.82 11.13
C ARG A 106 -2.34 -15.79 10.44
N ALA A 107 -2.38 -15.66 9.12
CA ALA A 107 -3.66 -15.58 8.44
C ALA A 107 -4.37 -16.93 8.44
N PRO A 108 -5.69 -16.95 8.60
CA PRO A 108 -6.47 -18.17 8.73
C PRO A 108 -6.85 -18.78 7.37
N PHE A 109 -6.26 -18.32 6.26
CA PHE A 109 -6.55 -18.83 4.91
C PHE A 109 -5.93 -20.21 4.64
N SER A 110 -6.47 -20.93 3.66
CA SER A 110 -5.86 -22.14 3.10
C SER A 110 -4.48 -21.88 2.48
N ARG A 111 -3.63 -22.91 2.35
CA ARG A 111 -2.33 -22.81 1.66
C ARG A 111 -2.43 -22.21 0.27
N LEU A 112 -3.39 -22.69 -0.53
CA LEU A 112 -3.57 -22.22 -1.89
C LEU A 112 -3.84 -20.71 -1.89
N THR A 113 -4.79 -20.26 -1.06
CA THR A 113 -5.12 -18.84 -0.92
C THR A 113 -3.91 -18.03 -0.46
N LYS A 114 -3.11 -18.52 0.51
CA LYS A 114 -1.88 -17.84 0.96
C LYS A 114 -0.84 -17.70 -0.17
N VAL A 115 -0.62 -18.75 -0.94
CA VAL A 115 0.28 -18.73 -2.12
C VAL A 115 -0.23 -17.72 -3.14
N LEU A 116 -1.53 -17.78 -3.48
CA LEU A 116 -2.14 -16.87 -4.46
C LEU A 116 -2.16 -15.41 -3.98
N ILE A 117 -2.34 -15.13 -2.68
CA ILE A 117 -2.19 -13.79 -2.12
C ILE A 117 -0.75 -13.30 -2.32
N ALA A 118 0.24 -14.10 -1.89
CA ALA A 118 1.65 -13.73 -1.97
C ALA A 118 2.11 -13.43 -3.40
N PHE A 119 1.59 -14.18 -4.39
CA PHE A 119 1.95 -14.03 -5.81
C PHE A 119 0.91 -13.27 -6.65
N SER A 120 -0.07 -12.63 -6.04
CA SER A 120 -1.03 -11.76 -6.74
C SER A 120 -0.34 -10.50 -7.27
N TYR A 121 -0.90 -9.88 -8.31
CA TYR A 121 -0.39 -8.62 -8.90
C TYR A 121 -0.13 -7.55 -7.82
N PHE A 122 -0.98 -7.43 -6.83
CA PHE A 122 -0.82 -6.42 -5.80
C PHE A 122 0.37 -6.71 -4.86
N PHE A 123 0.47 -7.91 -4.30
CA PHE A 123 1.50 -8.20 -3.29
C PHE A 123 2.86 -8.57 -3.89
N ALA A 124 2.89 -9.10 -5.12
CA ALA A 124 4.12 -9.50 -5.80
C ALA A 124 4.71 -8.43 -6.72
N TYR A 125 3.92 -7.41 -7.08
CA TYR A 125 4.36 -6.33 -7.96
C TYR A 125 4.10 -4.93 -7.35
N GLU A 126 2.84 -4.47 -7.30
CA GLU A 126 2.53 -3.07 -6.91
C GLU A 126 2.95 -2.69 -5.47
N TYR A 127 2.93 -3.64 -4.53
CA TYR A 127 3.26 -3.41 -3.11
C TYR A 127 4.63 -3.97 -2.72
N SER A 128 5.46 -4.39 -3.68
CA SER A 128 6.76 -5.01 -3.38
C SER A 128 7.88 -4.58 -4.33
N VAL A 129 7.59 -4.46 -5.63
CA VAL A 129 8.54 -4.01 -6.67
C VAL A 129 8.58 -2.48 -6.73
N ILE A 130 7.41 -1.85 -6.87
CA ILE A 130 7.29 -0.38 -6.96
C ILE A 130 7.38 0.24 -5.57
N VAL A 131 8.44 1.02 -5.31
CA VAL A 131 8.81 1.49 -3.96
C VAL A 131 7.90 2.61 -3.46
N ARG A 132 6.88 2.26 -2.66
CA ARG A 132 5.87 3.21 -2.17
C ARG A 132 5.43 2.90 -0.73
N SER A 133 4.76 3.86 -0.11
CA SER A 133 4.24 3.72 1.26
C SER A 133 3.19 2.61 1.43
N TYR A 134 2.60 2.09 0.34
CA TYR A 134 1.56 1.07 0.39
C TYR A 134 2.05 -0.26 0.96
N ALA A 135 3.33 -0.61 0.81
CA ALA A 135 3.91 -1.80 1.45
C ALA A 135 3.82 -1.74 2.98
N ILE A 136 4.03 -0.57 3.58
CA ILE A 136 3.86 -0.37 5.02
C ILE A 136 2.38 -0.51 5.40
N THR A 137 1.46 0.03 4.60
CA THR A 137 0.02 -0.14 4.86
C THR A 137 -0.39 -1.61 4.84
N ALA A 138 0.10 -2.40 3.88
CA ALA A 138 -0.15 -3.84 3.82
C ALA A 138 0.37 -4.57 5.07
N LEU A 139 1.64 -4.33 5.44
CA LEU A 139 2.26 -4.92 6.64
C LEU A 139 1.45 -4.60 7.90
N LEU A 140 1.17 -3.32 8.13
CA LEU A 140 0.52 -2.84 9.34
C LEU A 140 -0.95 -3.26 9.41
N THR A 141 -1.63 -3.40 8.27
CA THR A 141 -3.00 -3.92 8.23
C THR A 141 -3.03 -5.41 8.61
N PHE A 142 -2.10 -6.22 8.10
CA PHE A 142 -1.97 -7.61 8.55
C PHE A 142 -1.53 -7.73 10.01
N ALA A 143 -0.67 -6.84 10.49
CA ALA A 143 -0.28 -6.78 11.91
C ALA A 143 -1.47 -6.44 12.81
N ALA A 144 -2.29 -5.46 12.40
CA ALA A 144 -3.52 -5.12 13.09
C ALA A 144 -4.49 -6.30 13.11
N ALA A 145 -4.73 -6.96 11.97
CA ALA A 145 -5.57 -8.15 11.87
C ALA A 145 -5.10 -9.29 12.79
N ALA A 146 -3.79 -9.57 12.81
CA ALA A 146 -3.20 -10.61 13.64
C ALA A 146 -3.27 -10.31 15.14
N LEU A 147 -3.23 -9.02 15.52
CA LEU A 147 -3.35 -8.58 16.91
C LEU A 147 -4.79 -8.39 17.36
N TYR A 148 -5.73 -8.15 16.45
CA TYR A 148 -7.11 -7.77 16.75
C TYR A 148 -7.82 -8.72 17.74
N PRO A 149 -7.75 -10.07 17.61
CA PRO A 149 -8.36 -10.98 18.59
C PRO A 149 -7.79 -10.84 20.01
N ARG A 150 -6.55 -10.34 20.12
CA ARG A 150 -5.82 -10.10 21.38
C ARG A 150 -5.68 -8.62 21.71
N SER A 151 -6.40 -7.74 21.02
CA SER A 151 -6.36 -6.30 21.25
C SER A 151 -6.71 -5.94 22.69
N ARG A 152 -7.54 -6.76 23.35
CA ARG A 152 -7.89 -6.63 24.78
C ARG A 152 -6.74 -6.96 25.73
N GLU A 153 -6.01 -8.03 25.44
CA GLU A 153 -4.85 -8.46 26.24
C GLU A 153 -3.65 -7.55 26.02
N ARG A 154 -3.52 -7.01 24.80
CA ARG A 154 -2.37 -6.22 24.35
C ARG A 154 -2.79 -4.89 23.70
N PRO A 155 -3.54 -4.03 24.43
CA PRO A 155 -4.11 -2.81 23.86
C PRO A 155 -3.03 -1.80 23.44
N MET A 156 -1.90 -1.76 24.15
CA MET A 156 -0.75 -0.91 23.78
C MET A 156 -0.14 -1.33 22.45
N ALA A 157 0.10 -2.64 22.26
CA ALA A 157 0.70 -3.15 21.03
C ALA A 157 -0.22 -2.88 19.82
N PHE A 158 -1.53 -3.06 20.01
CA PHE A 158 -2.51 -2.73 18.99
C PHE A 158 -2.55 -1.22 18.69
N ALA A 159 -2.54 -0.37 19.72
CA ALA A 159 -2.49 1.09 19.55
C ALA A 159 -1.24 1.58 18.82
N LEU A 160 -0.06 0.99 19.09
CA LEU A 160 1.18 1.35 18.41
C LEU A 160 1.15 0.96 16.92
N VAL A 161 0.59 -0.19 16.56
CA VAL A 161 0.37 -0.56 15.16
C VAL A 161 -0.58 0.41 14.47
N LEU A 162 -1.70 0.77 15.13
CA LEU A 162 -2.64 1.74 14.57
C LEU A 162 -2.04 3.15 14.47
N LEU A 163 -1.16 3.54 15.39
CA LEU A 163 -0.43 4.81 15.33
C LEU A 163 0.39 4.91 14.04
N LEU A 164 1.15 3.86 13.73
CA LEU A 164 1.93 3.80 12.50
C LEU A 164 1.01 3.76 11.27
N LEU A 165 -0.10 3.01 11.34
CA LEU A 165 -1.03 2.85 10.22
C LEU A 165 -1.77 4.15 9.87
N PHE A 166 -2.20 4.93 10.88
CA PHE A 166 -2.76 6.28 10.69
C PHE A 166 -1.78 7.22 9.97
N ASN A 167 -0.49 7.07 10.26
CA ASN A 167 0.58 7.93 9.73
C ASN A 167 1.23 7.37 8.46
N CYS A 168 0.63 6.37 7.81
CA CYS A 168 1.21 5.74 6.63
C CYS A 168 0.77 6.45 5.33
N ASN A 169 -0.54 6.53 5.09
CA ASN A 169 -1.20 7.19 3.95
C ASN A 169 -2.72 7.26 4.20
N ALA A 170 -3.46 7.87 3.27
CA ALA A 170 -4.91 8.00 3.36
C ALA A 170 -5.62 6.65 3.55
N GLN A 171 -5.15 5.59 2.88
CA GLN A 171 -5.73 4.25 3.03
C GLN A 171 -5.52 3.69 4.43
N GLY A 172 -4.28 3.79 4.95
CA GLY A 172 -3.98 3.44 6.32
C GLY A 172 -4.84 4.19 7.34
N PHE A 173 -5.11 5.48 7.09
CA PHE A 173 -5.97 6.30 7.96
C PHE A 173 -7.38 5.72 8.13
N PHE A 174 -8.09 5.40 7.03
CA PHE A 174 -9.45 4.86 7.12
C PHE A 174 -9.49 3.42 7.66
N ILE A 175 -8.46 2.61 7.36
CA ILE A 175 -8.32 1.27 7.91
C ILE A 175 -8.11 1.34 9.43
N ALA A 176 -7.15 2.14 9.89
CA ALA A 176 -6.86 2.34 11.31
C ALA A 176 -8.05 2.96 12.06
N GLY A 177 -8.75 3.92 11.42
CA GLY A 177 -9.98 4.50 11.95
C GLY A 177 -11.06 3.46 12.19
N THR A 178 -11.23 2.52 11.26
CA THR A 178 -12.19 1.42 11.42
C THR A 178 -11.79 0.48 12.55
N PHE A 179 -10.53 0.07 12.63
CA PHE A 179 -10.04 -0.74 13.77
C PHE A 179 -10.19 -0.01 15.11
N THR A 180 -9.96 1.30 15.15
CA THR A 180 -10.15 2.14 16.34
C THR A 180 -11.63 2.18 16.73
N ALA A 181 -12.53 2.36 15.76
CA ALA A 181 -13.97 2.34 16.00
C ALA A 181 -14.42 0.98 16.57
N LEU A 182 -13.97 -0.13 15.98
CA LEU A 182 -14.23 -1.47 16.49
C LEU A 182 -13.73 -1.64 17.93
N PHE A 183 -12.51 -1.18 18.23
CA PHE A 183 -11.92 -1.24 19.57
C PHE A 183 -12.71 -0.43 20.61
N VAL A 184 -13.19 0.76 20.24
CA VAL A 184 -13.97 1.65 21.12
C VAL A 184 -15.40 1.13 21.35
N LEU A 185 -16.03 0.52 20.33
CA LEU A 185 -17.41 0.01 20.41
C LEU A 185 -17.59 -1.11 21.43
N GLU A 186 -16.52 -1.75 21.91
CA GLU A 186 -16.58 -2.78 22.95
C GLU A 186 -16.95 -2.25 24.35
N ARG A 187 -17.02 -0.92 24.55
CA ARG A 187 -17.51 -0.24 25.78
C ARG A 187 -16.89 -0.72 27.10
N ARG A 188 -15.57 -0.98 27.13
CA ARG A 188 -14.83 -1.31 28.37
C ARG A 188 -13.68 -0.33 28.63
N PHE A 189 -13.74 0.37 29.76
CA PHE A 189 -12.88 1.53 30.07
C PHE A 189 -11.89 1.25 31.20
N GLU A 190 -11.01 0.28 31.01
CA GLU A 190 -9.86 0.05 31.91
C GLU A 190 -8.73 1.05 31.62
N ARG A 191 -7.90 1.41 32.62
CA ARG A 191 -6.84 2.43 32.49
C ARG A 191 -5.91 2.20 31.28
N ARG A 192 -5.48 0.95 31.05
CA ARG A 192 -4.65 0.60 29.87
C ARG A 192 -5.40 0.81 28.56
N ARG A 193 -6.70 0.53 28.50
CA ARG A 193 -7.51 0.74 27.29
C ARG A 193 -7.75 2.22 27.03
N ILE A 194 -7.96 3.02 28.07
CA ILE A 194 -8.06 4.48 27.95
C ILE A 194 -6.77 5.06 27.39
N ALA A 195 -5.60 4.63 27.89
CA ALA A 195 -4.32 5.03 27.32
C ALA A 195 -4.16 4.61 25.85
N ALA A 196 -4.63 3.41 25.48
CA ALA A 196 -4.57 2.94 24.08
C ALA A 196 -5.44 3.80 23.17
N MET A 197 -6.67 4.10 23.60
CA MET A 197 -7.57 4.99 22.86
C MET A 197 -6.96 6.38 22.72
N ALA A 198 -6.37 6.94 23.78
CA ALA A 198 -5.69 8.23 23.71
C ALA A 198 -4.56 8.23 22.68
N ILE A 199 -3.76 7.16 22.61
CA ILE A 199 -2.71 6.99 21.58
C ILE A 199 -3.33 6.94 20.18
N MET A 200 -4.41 6.17 19.98
CA MET A 200 -5.09 6.05 18.67
C MET A 200 -5.67 7.40 18.21
N PHE A 201 -6.35 8.13 19.10
CA PHE A 201 -6.91 9.45 18.80
C PHE A 201 -5.82 10.49 18.56
N ALA A 202 -4.75 10.50 19.37
CA ALA A 202 -3.60 11.37 19.16
C ALA A 202 -2.90 11.06 17.83
N ALA A 203 -2.81 9.78 17.43
CA ALA A 203 -2.23 9.39 16.15
C ALA A 203 -3.09 9.83 14.95
N ALA A 204 -4.41 9.72 15.05
CA ALA A 204 -5.32 10.24 14.03
C ALA A 204 -5.23 11.77 13.90
N LEU A 205 -5.18 12.49 15.02
CA LEU A 205 -4.97 13.93 15.04
C LEU A 205 -3.61 14.31 14.43
N LEU A 206 -2.54 13.61 14.81
CA LEU A 206 -1.20 13.82 14.27
C LEU A 206 -1.16 13.59 12.76
N ALA A 207 -1.79 12.54 12.26
CA ALA A 207 -1.89 12.27 10.83
C ALA A 207 -2.64 13.41 10.11
N TYR A 208 -3.78 13.84 10.64
CA TYR A 208 -4.55 14.97 10.11
C TYR A 208 -3.73 16.28 10.07
N LEU A 209 -3.03 16.62 11.16
CA LEU A 209 -2.22 17.83 11.23
C LEU A 209 -1.06 17.85 10.21
N GLN A 210 -0.50 16.67 9.89
CA GLN A 210 0.56 16.54 8.90
C GLN A 210 0.09 16.73 7.46
N VAL A 211 -1.14 16.32 7.14
CA VAL A 211 -1.67 16.36 5.76
C VAL A 211 -2.77 17.41 5.55
N ARG A 212 -3.03 18.25 6.56
CA ARG A 212 -4.00 19.34 6.47
C ARG A 212 -3.73 20.19 5.25
N THR A 213 -4.79 20.60 4.57
CA THR A 213 -4.70 21.34 3.32
C THR A 213 -3.77 22.57 3.47
N PRO A 214 -2.78 22.75 2.59
CA PRO A 214 -1.92 23.92 2.65
C PRO A 214 -2.75 25.20 2.41
N PRO A 215 -2.25 26.37 2.86
CA PRO A 215 -2.97 27.64 2.72
C PRO A 215 -3.11 28.12 1.26
N ASP A 216 -2.49 27.43 0.30
CA ASP A 216 -2.56 27.72 -1.13
C ASP A 216 -3.98 27.54 -1.70
N PRO A 217 -4.62 28.60 -2.26
CA PRO A 217 -5.95 28.55 -2.87
C PRO A 217 -6.14 27.41 -3.88
N ALA A 218 -5.12 27.07 -4.66
CA ALA A 218 -5.21 26.02 -5.69
C ALA A 218 -5.49 24.62 -5.12
N ARG A 219 -5.21 24.42 -3.83
CA ARG A 219 -5.30 23.12 -3.15
C ARG A 219 -6.38 23.07 -2.07
N GLN A 220 -7.09 24.17 -1.84
CA GLN A 220 -8.12 24.32 -0.80
C GLN A 220 -9.41 23.52 -1.09
N ALA A 221 -9.64 23.12 -2.34
CA ALA A 221 -10.84 22.37 -2.69
C ALA A 221 -10.87 20.99 -2.00
N VAL A 222 -11.95 20.74 -1.24
CA VAL A 222 -12.22 19.46 -0.59
C VAL A 222 -12.47 18.37 -1.64
N MET A 223 -13.22 18.70 -2.68
CA MET A 223 -13.37 17.89 -3.89
C MET A 223 -12.40 18.41 -4.95
N ARG A 224 -11.48 17.55 -5.39
CA ARG A 224 -10.47 17.93 -6.39
C ARG A 224 -10.80 17.40 -7.78
N VAL A 225 -11.53 16.29 -7.83
CA VAL A 225 -11.95 15.60 -9.06
C VAL A 225 -13.34 15.03 -8.83
N PHE A 226 -14.15 14.86 -9.87
CA PHE A 226 -15.35 14.01 -9.81
C PHE A 226 -15.20 12.86 -10.81
N ASN A 227 -14.98 11.65 -10.28
CA ASN A 227 -14.88 10.43 -11.05
C ASN A 227 -16.02 9.46 -10.66
N ARG A 228 -17.10 9.51 -11.45
CA ARG A 228 -18.28 8.65 -11.27
C ARG A 228 -17.98 7.15 -11.44
N ASP A 229 -16.96 6.82 -12.23
CA ASP A 229 -16.61 5.44 -12.57
C ASP A 229 -15.61 4.84 -11.58
N ALA A 230 -15.04 5.64 -10.66
CA ALA A 230 -14.00 5.22 -9.73
C ALA A 230 -14.41 4.01 -8.89
N PHE A 231 -15.64 3.98 -8.38
CA PHE A 231 -16.13 2.84 -7.59
C PHE A 231 -16.17 1.56 -8.42
N ALA A 232 -16.82 1.60 -9.59
CA ALA A 232 -16.93 0.44 -10.46
C ALA A 232 -15.56 -0.05 -10.95
N TRP A 233 -14.68 0.90 -11.28
CA TRP A 233 -13.31 0.63 -11.69
C TRP A 233 -12.47 0.00 -10.57
N CYS A 234 -12.60 0.48 -9.33
CA CYS A 234 -11.89 -0.07 -8.17
C CYS A 234 -12.38 -1.47 -7.83
N VAL A 235 -13.70 -1.70 -7.77
CA VAL A 235 -14.25 -3.05 -7.55
C VAL A 235 -13.79 -4.00 -8.64
N SER A 236 -13.83 -3.59 -9.91
CA SER A 236 -13.34 -4.40 -11.01
C SER A 236 -11.88 -4.77 -10.85
N ASN A 237 -11.00 -3.77 -10.71
CA ASN A 237 -9.56 -4.01 -10.74
C ASN A 237 -9.02 -4.62 -9.46
N ALA A 238 -9.73 -4.52 -8.33
CA ALA A 238 -9.36 -5.20 -7.09
C ALA A 238 -9.38 -6.73 -7.22
N PHE A 239 -10.32 -7.26 -8.00
CA PHE A 239 -10.55 -8.70 -8.08
C PHE A 239 -10.18 -9.29 -9.44
N LEU A 240 -10.35 -8.53 -10.52
CA LEU A 240 -10.03 -8.91 -11.89
C LEU A 240 -9.23 -7.79 -12.58
N PRO A 241 -7.99 -7.52 -12.13
CA PRO A 241 -7.18 -6.41 -12.65
C PRO A 241 -7.00 -6.52 -14.16
N THR A 242 -7.05 -5.38 -14.85
CA THR A 242 -6.88 -5.24 -16.31
C THR A 242 -7.94 -5.87 -17.20
N LEU A 243 -8.93 -6.57 -16.64
CA LEU A 243 -10.11 -7.01 -17.40
C LEU A 243 -11.09 -5.84 -17.62
N PRO A 244 -11.97 -5.93 -18.63
CA PRO A 244 -12.97 -4.89 -18.88
C PRO A 244 -13.82 -4.59 -17.65
N THR A 245 -13.97 -3.30 -17.32
CA THR A 245 -14.62 -2.84 -16.08
C THR A 245 -15.99 -3.45 -15.85
N ALA A 246 -16.81 -3.62 -16.90
CA ALA A 246 -18.14 -4.21 -16.76
C ALA A 246 -18.09 -5.66 -16.23
N ILE A 247 -17.18 -6.48 -16.77
CA ILE A 247 -17.02 -7.89 -16.36
C ILE A 247 -16.48 -7.95 -14.93
N GLY A 248 -15.41 -7.20 -14.66
CA GLY A 248 -14.78 -7.19 -13.35
C GLY A 248 -15.68 -6.60 -12.27
N PHE A 249 -16.49 -5.58 -12.59
CA PHE A 249 -17.44 -4.99 -11.65
C PHE A 249 -18.52 -6.00 -11.23
N VAL A 250 -19.15 -6.70 -12.19
CA VAL A 250 -20.16 -7.71 -11.89
C VAL A 250 -19.58 -8.84 -11.04
N PHE A 251 -18.41 -9.36 -11.43
CA PHE A 251 -17.73 -10.40 -10.67
C PHE A 251 -17.33 -9.92 -9.25
N GLY A 252 -16.76 -8.72 -9.15
CA GLY A 252 -16.31 -8.13 -7.90
C GLY A 252 -17.46 -7.86 -6.92
N MET A 253 -18.59 -7.34 -7.42
CA MET A 253 -19.80 -7.16 -6.61
C MET A 253 -20.39 -8.49 -6.16
N ALA A 254 -20.42 -9.51 -7.03
CA ALA A 254 -20.85 -10.85 -6.65
C ALA A 254 -19.94 -11.46 -5.58
N LEU A 255 -18.62 -11.29 -5.70
CA LEU A 255 -17.65 -11.75 -4.70
C LEU A 255 -17.84 -11.03 -3.35
N LEU A 256 -17.97 -9.69 -3.36
CA LEU A 256 -18.23 -8.91 -2.15
C LEU A 256 -19.55 -9.31 -1.47
N LEU A 257 -20.59 -9.61 -2.25
CA LEU A 257 -21.86 -10.13 -1.73
C LEU A 257 -21.68 -11.50 -1.08
N VAL A 258 -21.04 -12.44 -1.77
CA VAL A 258 -20.82 -13.79 -1.25
C VAL A 258 -19.94 -13.77 0.01
N VAL A 259 -18.90 -12.95 0.06
CA VAL A 259 -18.08 -12.72 1.26
C VAL A 259 -18.92 -12.10 2.37
N THR A 260 -19.76 -11.12 2.07
CA THR A 260 -20.70 -10.53 3.05
C THR A 260 -21.63 -11.58 3.65
N LEU A 261 -22.18 -12.46 2.82
CA LEU A 261 -23.03 -13.57 3.27
C LEU A 261 -22.25 -14.61 4.08
N ALA A 262 -20.99 -14.89 3.74
CA ALA A 262 -20.10 -15.76 4.50
C ALA A 262 -19.73 -15.17 5.87
N LEU A 263 -19.62 -13.84 5.98
CA LEU A 263 -19.24 -13.13 7.19
C LEU A 263 -20.45 -12.61 8.00
N ARG A 264 -21.67 -12.94 7.60
CA ARG A 264 -22.91 -12.39 8.19
C ARG A 264 -23.09 -12.59 9.69
N ARG A 265 -22.37 -13.54 10.29
CA ARG A 265 -22.40 -13.82 11.73
C ARG A 265 -21.34 -13.05 12.52
N SER A 266 -20.47 -12.29 11.85
CA SER A 266 -19.46 -11.42 12.48
C SER A 266 -19.72 -9.96 12.13
N ARG A 267 -20.39 -9.24 13.04
CA ARG A 267 -20.64 -7.79 12.88
C ARG A 267 -19.35 -7.00 12.69
N GLU A 268 -18.30 -7.37 13.43
CA GLU A 268 -16.99 -6.71 13.38
C GLU A 268 -16.33 -6.87 12.00
N ALA A 269 -16.39 -8.06 11.42
CA ALA A 269 -15.85 -8.32 10.08
C ALA A 269 -16.63 -7.56 8.99
N LEU A 270 -17.96 -7.46 9.11
CA LEU A 270 -18.79 -6.71 8.18
C LEU A 270 -18.54 -5.20 8.27
N LEU A 271 -18.43 -4.65 9.49
CA LEU A 271 -18.07 -3.26 9.70
C LEU A 271 -16.68 -2.98 9.12
N PHE A 272 -15.72 -3.89 9.35
CA PHE A 272 -14.39 -3.78 8.78
C PHE A 272 -14.38 -3.83 7.25
N LEU A 273 -15.21 -4.69 6.64
CA LEU A 273 -15.28 -4.77 5.17
C LEU A 273 -15.83 -3.47 4.57
N TRP A 274 -17.01 -3.04 5.03
CA TRP A 274 -17.79 -2.02 4.34
C TRP A 274 -17.43 -0.58 4.72
N MET A 275 -17.03 -0.31 5.96
CA MET A 275 -16.75 1.06 6.43
C MET A 275 -15.54 1.71 5.72
N PRO A 276 -14.33 1.12 5.70
CA PRO A 276 -13.20 1.67 4.98
C PRO A 276 -13.38 1.56 3.47
N LEU A 277 -14.08 0.54 2.96
CA LEU A 277 -14.39 0.43 1.53
C LEU A 277 -15.27 1.59 1.06
N ALA A 278 -16.32 1.93 1.80
CA ALA A 278 -17.16 3.09 1.51
C ALA A 278 -16.37 4.40 1.60
N ALA A 279 -15.56 4.57 2.65
CA ALA A 279 -14.72 5.76 2.80
C ALA A 279 -13.73 5.92 1.64
N LEU A 280 -13.04 4.84 1.25
CA LEU A 280 -12.12 4.86 0.11
C LEU A 280 -12.84 5.09 -1.22
N SER A 281 -14.03 4.52 -1.40
CA SER A 281 -14.84 4.78 -2.60
C SER A 281 -15.16 6.27 -2.75
N ILE A 282 -15.52 6.95 -1.65
CA ILE A 282 -15.76 8.39 -1.65
C ILE A 282 -14.46 9.14 -1.98
N ILE A 283 -13.35 8.81 -1.32
CA ILE A 283 -12.06 9.48 -1.58
C ILE A 283 -11.60 9.29 -3.04
N TYR A 284 -11.76 8.11 -3.60
CA TYR A 284 -11.36 7.81 -4.98
C TYR A 284 -12.28 8.49 -6.00
N SER A 285 -13.56 8.67 -5.69
CA SER A 285 -14.50 9.40 -6.54
C SER A 285 -14.34 10.91 -6.49
N TYR A 286 -13.97 11.49 -5.34
CA TYR A 286 -14.03 12.95 -5.13
C TYR A 286 -12.67 13.64 -4.94
N VAL A 287 -11.62 12.89 -4.62
CA VAL A 287 -10.30 13.45 -4.28
C VAL A 287 -9.25 13.00 -5.28
N TRP A 288 -8.94 11.70 -5.33
CA TRP A 288 -7.90 11.19 -6.20
C TRP A 288 -7.94 9.66 -6.31
N LEU A 289 -7.80 9.15 -7.54
CA LEU A 289 -7.59 7.74 -7.82
C LEU A 289 -6.25 7.56 -8.54
N GLY A 290 -5.29 6.95 -7.87
CA GLY A 290 -3.89 6.84 -8.28
C GLY A 290 -3.54 5.55 -9.04
N GLY A 291 -4.51 4.91 -9.69
CA GLY A 291 -4.29 3.70 -10.50
C GLY A 291 -4.55 2.38 -9.75
N LEU A 292 -4.00 1.28 -10.29
CA LEU A 292 -4.37 -0.09 -9.89
C LEU A 292 -4.05 -0.37 -8.42
N ARG A 293 -2.90 0.09 -7.92
CA ARG A 293 -2.54 0.10 -6.50
C ARG A 293 -3.62 0.61 -5.53
N HIS A 294 -4.49 1.54 -5.95
CA HIS A 294 -5.60 2.00 -5.09
C HIS A 294 -6.74 0.98 -5.04
N ALA A 295 -7.03 0.33 -6.17
CA ALA A 295 -8.02 -0.74 -6.25
C ALA A 295 -7.60 -1.95 -5.40
N GLY A 296 -6.30 -2.26 -5.34
CA GLY A 296 -5.78 -3.37 -4.51
C GLY A 296 -6.11 -3.29 -3.03
N PHE A 297 -6.46 -2.10 -2.51
CA PHE A 297 -6.93 -1.97 -1.13
C PHE A 297 -8.30 -2.63 -0.90
N PHE A 298 -9.16 -2.73 -1.92
CA PHE A 298 -10.45 -3.42 -1.77
C PHE A 298 -10.23 -4.93 -1.61
N LEU A 299 -9.22 -5.49 -2.30
CA LEU A 299 -8.78 -6.86 -2.07
C LEU A 299 -8.21 -7.02 -0.65
N LEU A 300 -7.28 -6.14 -0.23
CA LEU A 300 -6.70 -6.18 1.12
C LEU A 300 -7.78 -6.12 2.22
N LEU A 301 -8.75 -5.23 2.08
CA LEU A 301 -9.90 -5.10 2.99
C LEU A 301 -10.73 -6.37 3.04
N THR A 302 -11.00 -6.98 1.88
CA THR A 302 -11.73 -8.26 1.78
C THR A 302 -11.00 -9.38 2.49
N LEU A 303 -9.69 -9.51 2.27
CA LEU A 303 -8.85 -10.50 2.94
C LEU A 303 -8.88 -10.31 4.47
N VAL A 304 -8.71 -9.09 4.95
CA VAL A 304 -8.65 -8.80 6.39
C VAL A 304 -10.02 -8.96 7.05
N ALA A 305 -11.12 -8.64 6.36
CA ALA A 305 -12.47 -8.93 6.85
C ALA A 305 -12.68 -10.44 7.03
N ILE A 306 -12.26 -11.26 6.06
CA ILE A 306 -12.30 -12.72 6.16
C ILE A 306 -11.43 -13.20 7.35
N TRP A 307 -10.25 -12.60 7.54
CA TRP A 307 -9.39 -12.90 8.68
C TRP A 307 -10.10 -12.62 10.02
N ILE A 308 -10.66 -11.42 10.20
CA ILE A 308 -11.37 -11.03 11.43
C ILE A 308 -12.58 -11.94 11.70
N GLY A 309 -13.33 -12.30 10.65
CA GLY A 309 -14.52 -13.14 10.78
C GLY A 309 -14.28 -14.65 10.79
N ALA A 310 -13.03 -15.10 10.74
CA ALA A 310 -12.67 -16.51 10.51
C ALA A 310 -13.31 -17.50 11.50
N SER A 311 -13.51 -17.10 12.76
CA SER A 311 -14.13 -17.95 13.79
C SER A 311 -15.66 -18.08 13.66
N ASN A 312 -16.30 -17.21 12.87
CA ASN A 312 -17.76 -17.09 12.79
C ASN A 312 -18.25 -17.20 11.34
N VAL A 313 -17.52 -17.87 10.45
CA VAL A 313 -17.91 -17.98 9.05
C VAL A 313 -19.15 -18.87 8.88
N ASP A 314 -20.08 -18.44 8.03
CA ASP A 314 -21.18 -19.28 7.57
C ASP A 314 -20.72 -20.23 6.46
N TYR A 315 -20.55 -21.50 6.79
CA TYR A 315 -20.04 -22.52 5.87
C TYR A 315 -20.86 -22.71 4.59
N ARG A 316 -22.15 -22.31 4.58
CA ARG A 316 -22.98 -22.36 3.36
C ARG A 316 -22.41 -21.47 2.24
N TRP A 317 -21.84 -20.33 2.62
CA TRP A 317 -21.28 -19.33 1.70
C TRP A 317 -19.76 -19.35 1.66
N ALA A 318 -19.10 -20.02 2.60
CA ALA A 318 -17.65 -20.12 2.67
C ALA A 318 -17.03 -20.75 1.42
N MET A 319 -17.61 -21.85 0.92
CA MET A 319 -17.07 -22.52 -0.28
C MET A 319 -17.19 -21.64 -1.53
N PRO A 320 -18.37 -21.07 -1.88
CA PRO A 320 -18.47 -20.10 -2.97
C PRO A 320 -17.51 -18.92 -2.82
N ALA A 321 -17.38 -18.35 -1.61
CA ALA A 321 -16.43 -17.27 -1.34
C ALA A 321 -14.99 -17.68 -1.63
N ALA A 322 -14.58 -18.88 -1.20
CA ALA A 322 -13.23 -19.40 -1.41
C ALA A 322 -12.91 -19.60 -2.89
N LEU A 323 -13.84 -20.20 -3.64
CA LEU A 323 -13.67 -20.45 -5.07
C LEU A 323 -13.57 -19.15 -5.86
N MET A 324 -14.46 -18.20 -5.60
CA MET A 324 -14.43 -16.89 -6.28
C MET A 324 -13.18 -16.09 -5.90
N LEU A 325 -12.77 -16.10 -4.63
CA LEU A 325 -11.56 -15.41 -4.19
C LEU A 325 -10.30 -16.03 -4.79
N ASN A 326 -10.19 -17.36 -4.80
CA ASN A 326 -9.05 -18.04 -5.41
C ASN A 326 -8.99 -17.82 -6.93
N LEU A 327 -10.14 -17.76 -7.61
CA LEU A 327 -10.19 -17.39 -9.04
C LEU A 327 -9.72 -15.95 -9.26
N ALA A 328 -10.20 -14.99 -8.44
CA ALA A 328 -9.77 -13.60 -8.49
C ALA A 328 -8.25 -13.46 -8.29
N LEU A 329 -7.72 -14.14 -7.27
CA LEU A 329 -6.29 -14.14 -6.98
C LEU A 329 -5.46 -14.85 -8.04
N LEU A 330 -5.99 -15.89 -8.69
CA LEU A 330 -5.34 -16.55 -9.82
C LEU A 330 -5.22 -15.60 -11.02
N VAL A 331 -6.31 -14.90 -11.38
CA VAL A 331 -6.27 -13.86 -12.42
C VAL A 331 -5.28 -12.77 -12.04
N SER A 332 -5.31 -12.32 -10.79
CA SER A 332 -4.35 -11.35 -10.27
C SER A 332 -2.90 -11.86 -10.37
N ALA A 333 -2.63 -13.13 -10.10
CA ALA A 333 -1.28 -13.70 -10.22
C ALA A 333 -0.80 -13.74 -11.67
N VAL A 334 -1.67 -14.10 -12.63
CA VAL A 334 -1.35 -14.05 -14.07
C VAL A 334 -1.01 -12.63 -14.52
N VAL A 335 -1.78 -11.64 -14.06
CA VAL A 335 -1.48 -10.22 -14.32
C VAL A 335 -0.15 -9.81 -13.66
N GLY A 336 0.12 -10.29 -12.45
CA GLY A 336 1.41 -10.12 -11.76
C GLY A 336 2.60 -10.57 -12.59
N VAL A 337 2.54 -11.79 -13.13
CA VAL A 337 3.58 -12.34 -14.01
C VAL A 337 3.75 -11.48 -15.26
N ARG A 338 2.65 -11.10 -15.91
CA ARG A 338 2.70 -10.24 -17.12
C ARG A 338 3.40 -8.91 -16.84
N TYR A 339 3.06 -8.22 -15.76
CA TYR A 339 3.68 -6.93 -15.43
C TYR A 339 5.13 -7.09 -15.02
N ALA A 340 5.48 -8.15 -14.28
CA ALA A 340 6.86 -8.47 -13.98
C ALA A 340 7.69 -8.70 -15.25
N MET A 341 7.16 -9.43 -16.24
CA MET A 341 7.84 -9.64 -17.52
C MET A 341 8.01 -8.31 -18.28
N LEU A 342 6.97 -7.49 -18.37
CA LEU A 342 7.05 -6.18 -19.03
C LEU A 342 8.11 -5.28 -18.39
N ASP A 343 8.22 -5.29 -17.07
CA ASP A 343 9.19 -4.49 -16.30
C ASP A 343 10.63 -5.01 -16.40
N ILE A 344 10.81 -6.29 -16.75
CA ILE A 344 12.12 -6.88 -17.05
C ILE A 344 12.52 -6.58 -18.51
N GLU A 345 11.57 -6.64 -19.43
CA GLU A 345 11.83 -6.54 -20.87
C GLU A 345 11.88 -5.10 -21.39
N HIS A 346 11.27 -4.15 -20.67
CA HIS A 346 11.15 -2.76 -21.11
C HIS A 346 11.52 -1.77 -19.99
N PRO A 347 12.16 -0.64 -20.32
CA PRO A 347 12.38 0.44 -19.35
C PRO A 347 11.04 0.94 -18.78
N PHE A 348 10.95 0.99 -17.45
CA PHE A 348 9.73 1.41 -16.77
C PHE A 348 9.53 2.94 -16.83
N SER A 349 10.63 3.71 -16.87
CA SER A 349 10.58 5.18 -16.92
C SER A 349 11.49 5.83 -17.95
N GLY A 350 12.58 5.17 -18.37
CA GLY A 350 13.62 5.72 -19.25
C GLY A 350 14.53 6.75 -18.58
N ALA A 351 14.44 6.90 -17.25
CA ALA A 351 15.24 7.82 -16.47
C ALA A 351 16.73 7.43 -16.39
N ALA A 352 17.03 6.14 -16.26
CA ALA A 352 18.39 5.60 -16.27
C ALA A 352 19.04 5.74 -17.65
N ASP A 353 18.27 5.51 -18.72
CA ASP A 353 18.72 5.71 -20.10
C ASP A 353 19.01 7.19 -20.38
N MET A 354 18.13 8.08 -19.94
CA MET A 354 18.35 9.53 -20.03
C MET A 354 19.58 9.99 -19.23
N ALA A 355 19.78 9.46 -18.02
CA ALA A 355 20.97 9.75 -17.23
C ALA A 355 22.25 9.30 -17.95
N SER A 356 22.23 8.09 -18.51
CA SER A 356 23.34 7.54 -19.29
C SER A 356 23.63 8.39 -20.54
N PHE A 357 22.59 8.87 -21.23
CA PHE A 357 22.73 9.79 -22.35
C PHE A 357 23.42 11.10 -21.94
N ILE A 358 22.94 11.74 -20.87
CA ILE A 358 23.51 12.98 -20.32
C ILE A 358 25.00 12.81 -19.99
N GLN A 359 25.36 11.72 -19.33
CA GLN A 359 26.75 11.40 -19.00
C GLN A 359 27.60 11.15 -20.25
N SER A 360 27.09 10.36 -21.20
CA SER A 360 27.82 10.02 -22.44
C SER A 360 28.16 11.23 -23.30
N GLN A 361 27.29 12.25 -23.27
CA GLN A 361 27.44 13.47 -24.03
C GLN A 361 28.13 14.59 -23.21
N SER A 362 28.58 14.29 -21.97
CA SER A 362 29.15 15.28 -21.05
C SER A 362 28.25 16.50 -20.81
N LEU A 363 26.92 16.31 -20.86
CA LEU A 363 25.94 17.39 -20.73
C LEU A 363 25.76 17.86 -19.28
N GLU A 364 26.32 17.16 -18.30
CA GLU A 364 26.38 17.63 -16.91
C GLU A 364 27.18 18.93 -16.74
N ALA A 365 28.03 19.25 -17.72
CA ALA A 365 28.84 20.49 -17.72
C ALA A 365 28.05 21.73 -18.17
N VAL A 366 26.83 21.57 -18.70
CA VAL A 366 26.00 22.69 -19.16
C VAL A 366 24.70 22.77 -18.33
N PRO A 367 24.08 23.96 -18.22
CA PRO A 367 22.77 24.08 -17.59
C PRO A 367 21.71 23.22 -18.30
N ILE A 368 21.10 22.29 -17.56
CA ILE A 368 20.00 21.45 -18.06
C ILE A 368 18.68 22.03 -17.55
N ALA A 369 17.84 22.51 -18.46
CA ALA A 369 16.50 22.99 -18.15
C ALA A 369 15.47 21.86 -18.27
N ALA A 370 14.73 21.60 -17.20
CA ALA A 370 13.65 20.63 -17.17
C ALA A 370 12.29 21.35 -17.14
N HIS A 371 11.44 21.06 -18.15
CA HIS A 371 10.12 21.68 -18.27
C HIS A 371 9.06 20.97 -17.41
N ASN A 372 9.00 19.64 -17.46
CA ASN A 372 8.08 18.86 -16.62
C ASN A 372 8.80 18.39 -15.35
N LEU A 373 8.68 19.19 -14.28
CA LEU A 373 9.34 18.97 -13.00
C LEU A 373 9.08 17.56 -12.46
N THR A 374 7.83 17.11 -12.51
CA THR A 374 7.44 15.81 -11.95
C THR A 374 8.02 14.62 -12.71
N GLN A 375 8.34 14.75 -13.99
CA GLN A 375 8.84 13.60 -14.76
C GLN A 375 10.36 13.59 -14.80
N ALA A 376 10.99 14.77 -14.94
CA ALA A 376 12.43 14.88 -15.09
C ALA A 376 13.21 14.55 -13.80
N GLU A 377 12.60 14.73 -12.62
CA GLU A 377 13.27 14.41 -11.36
C GLU A 377 13.64 12.92 -11.20
N ALA A 378 12.97 12.02 -11.93
CA ALA A 378 13.29 10.60 -11.93
C ALA A 378 14.73 10.29 -12.42
N VAL A 379 15.34 11.21 -13.18
CA VAL A 379 16.71 11.10 -13.72
C VAL A 379 17.77 11.40 -12.65
N LEU A 380 17.47 12.31 -11.72
CA LEU A 380 18.43 12.86 -10.76
C LEU A 380 19.00 11.88 -9.70
N PRO A 381 18.33 10.79 -9.29
CA PRO A 381 18.95 9.78 -8.44
C PRO A 381 20.16 9.11 -9.10
N TRP A 382 20.22 9.11 -10.43
CA TRP A 382 21.31 8.57 -11.23
C TRP A 382 22.42 9.59 -11.50
N LEU A 383 22.16 10.89 -11.26
CA LEU A 383 23.08 12.00 -11.48
C LEU A 383 23.28 12.79 -10.16
N PRO A 384 23.92 12.20 -9.12
CA PRO A 384 23.94 12.78 -7.77
C PRO A 384 24.64 14.14 -7.65
N SER A 385 25.52 14.48 -8.59
CA SER A 385 26.24 15.76 -8.66
C SER A 385 25.49 16.85 -9.45
N THR A 386 24.37 16.50 -10.10
CA THR A 386 23.71 17.35 -11.08
C THR A 386 22.43 17.97 -10.50
N LYS A 387 22.12 19.19 -10.92
CA LYS A 387 20.86 19.88 -10.61
C LYS A 387 20.21 20.32 -11.91
N PHE A 388 18.89 20.20 -11.99
CA PHE A 388 18.15 20.74 -13.13
C PHE A 388 17.62 22.13 -12.81
N TRP A 389 17.63 23.01 -13.81
CA TRP A 389 16.90 24.27 -13.76
C TRP A 389 15.44 23.97 -14.08
N TYR A 390 14.54 24.21 -13.13
CA TYR A 390 13.13 23.98 -13.32
C TYR A 390 12.43 25.25 -13.77
N ALA A 391 12.02 25.29 -15.04
CA ALA A 391 11.41 26.48 -15.64
C ALA A 391 10.16 26.96 -14.86
N GLY A 392 9.36 26.03 -14.32
CA GLY A 392 8.18 26.35 -13.52
C GLY A 392 8.47 26.90 -12.11
N LEU A 393 9.66 26.64 -11.56
CA LEU A 393 10.09 27.19 -10.26
C LEU A 393 11.00 28.41 -10.40
N GLY A 394 11.61 28.62 -11.57
CA GLY A 394 12.60 29.67 -11.79
C GLY A 394 13.87 29.49 -10.95
N GLU A 395 14.23 28.25 -10.60
CA GLU A 395 15.39 27.93 -9.78
C GLU A 395 15.97 26.53 -10.11
N TYR A 396 17.20 26.29 -9.65
CA TYR A 396 17.80 24.96 -9.66
C TYR A 396 17.28 24.11 -8.49
N GLY A 397 16.97 22.84 -8.76
CA GLY A 397 16.50 21.91 -7.74
C GLY A 397 16.90 20.46 -8.00
N THR A 398 16.66 19.63 -7.00
CA THR A 398 16.89 18.19 -7.06
C THR A 398 15.64 17.35 -6.81
N TYR A 399 14.54 17.97 -6.38
CA TYR A 399 13.27 17.32 -6.05
C TYR A 399 12.12 18.34 -6.17
N MET A 400 10.88 17.85 -6.20
CA MET A 400 9.70 18.70 -6.23
C MET A 400 9.41 19.37 -4.87
N LYS A 401 9.32 20.70 -4.84
CA LYS A 401 8.94 21.44 -3.62
C LYS A 401 7.44 21.36 -3.29
N TRP A 402 6.62 20.94 -4.26
CA TRP A 402 5.16 20.76 -4.20
C TRP A 402 4.39 22.01 -3.70
N ASP A 403 4.98 23.19 -3.66
CA ASP A 403 4.39 24.45 -3.16
C ASP A 403 4.00 25.43 -4.28
N THR A 404 4.10 24.98 -5.53
CA THR A 404 3.72 25.69 -6.75
C THR A 404 2.55 25.04 -7.46
#